data_AF-A0A2A5CRU5-F1
#
_entry.id   AF-A0A2A5CRU5-F1
#
_cell.length_a   1.000
_cell.length_b   1.000
_cell.length_c   1.000
_cell.angle_alpha   90.00
_cell.angle_beta   90.00
_cell.angle_gamma   90.00
#
_symmetry.space_group_name_H-M   'P 1'
#
loop_
_entity.id
_entity.type
_entity.pdbx_description
1 polymer ?
#
loop_
_entity_poly.entity_id
_entity_poly.type
_entity_poly.pdbx_seq_one_letter_code
_entity_poly.pdbx_strand_id
1 'polypeptide(L)' 'MKLRGFLFLIPILGFCQELIVSEIIHKGNTLTKDYIIAREIQHHVGEPLDSIIAIEDRNRLINLGI' A
#
# COMPACT_ATOMS: atom_id res chain seq x y z
N MET A 1 -7.44 43.49 17.27
CA MET A 1 -6.42 42.63 17.90
C MET A 1 -6.66 41.18 17.49
N LYS A 2 -5.60 40.51 17.02
CA LYS A 2 -5.38 39.05 17.08
C LYS A 2 -6.20 38.11 16.17
N LEU A 3 -6.20 38.35 14.85
CA LEU A 3 -6.37 37.28 13.84
C LEU A 3 -4.99 36.77 13.37
N ARG A 4 -4.07 36.51 14.31
CA ARG A 4 -2.72 35.99 14.01
C ARG A 4 -2.60 34.48 14.23
N GLY A 5 -3.65 33.86 14.78
CA GLY A 5 -3.66 32.43 15.17
C GLY A 5 -4.13 31.47 14.07
N PHE A 6 -4.82 31.94 13.02
CA PHE A 6 -5.45 31.04 12.05
C PHE A 6 -4.44 30.28 11.17
N LEU A 7 -3.25 30.86 10.94
CA LEU A 7 -2.15 30.22 10.20
C LEU A 7 -1.52 29.03 10.94
N PHE A 8 -1.76 28.86 12.24
CA PHE A 8 -1.20 27.74 13.02
C PHE A 8 -2.01 26.43 12.90
N LEU A 9 -3.20 26.45 12.31
CA LEU A 9 -4.03 25.25 12.10
C LEU A 9 -3.77 24.55 10.75
N ILE A 10 -3.14 25.24 9.80
CA ILE A 10 -2.76 24.71 8.48
C ILE A 10 -1.90 23.43 8.56
N PRO A 11 -0.88 23.30 9.46
CA PRO A 11 -0.08 22.07 9.50
C PRO A 11 -0.90 20.84 9.91
N ILE A 12 -1.96 20.99 10.70
CA ILE A 12 -2.79 19.87 11.19
C ILE A 12 -3.65 19.28 10.06
N LEU A 13 -4.13 20.11 9.13
CA LEU A 13 -4.90 19.68 7.96
C LEU A 13 -4.06 18.92 6.92
N GLY A 14 -2.73 19.06 6.94
CA GLY A 14 -1.83 18.40 5.99
C GLY A 14 -1.44 16.97 6.34
N PHE A 15 -1.76 16.47 7.54
CA PHE A 15 -1.30 15.16 8.03
C PHE A 15 -2.23 13.99 7.68
N CYS A 16 -3.36 14.21 7.02
CA CYS A 16 -4.27 13.14 6.62
C CYS A 16 -4.08 12.76 5.14
N GLN A 17 -2.83 12.43 4.77
CA GLN A 17 -2.57 11.84 3.46
C GLN A 17 -2.66 10.33 3.58
N GLU A 18 -3.70 9.75 3.01
CA GLU A 18 -3.85 8.31 2.87
C GLU A 18 -2.85 7.82 1.81
N LEU A 19 -1.96 6.90 2.20
CA LEU A 19 -1.03 6.28 1.26
C LEU A 19 -1.83 5.37 0.34
N ILE A 20 -1.76 5.57 -0.96
CA ILE A 20 -2.46 4.75 -1.95
C ILE A 20 -1.46 3.81 -2.62
N VAL A 21 -1.85 2.56 -2.83
CA VAL A 21 -1.07 1.61 -3.63
C VAL A 21 -1.06 2.08 -5.08
N SER A 22 0.08 2.60 -5.53
CA SER A 22 0.23 3.14 -6.90
C SER A 22 0.47 2.06 -7.94
N GLU A 23 1.25 1.03 -7.59
CA GLU A 23 1.64 -0.05 -8.48
C GLU A 23 2.04 -1.30 -7.69
N ILE A 24 1.92 -2.46 -8.33
CA ILE A 24 2.36 -3.74 -7.79
C ILE A 24 3.27 -4.37 -8.83
N ILE A 25 4.55 -4.52 -8.48
CA ILE A 25 5.59 -5.04 -9.39
C ILE A 25 6.17 -6.33 -8.81
N HIS A 26 6.11 -7.40 -9.60
CA HIS A 26 6.78 -8.66 -9.30
C HIS A 26 8.18 -8.65 -9.90
N LYS A 27 9.19 -9.09 -9.14
CA LYS A 27 10.59 -9.14 -9.58
C LYS A 27 11.22 -10.48 -9.19
N GLY A 28 12.13 -10.97 -10.02
CA GLY A 28 12.94 -12.15 -9.72
C GLY A 28 12.30 -13.50 -10.05
N ASN A 29 11.09 -13.53 -10.59
CA ASN A 29 10.44 -14.75 -11.06
C ASN A 29 10.92 -15.09 -12.49
N THR A 30 11.73 -16.15 -12.61
CA THR A 30 12.23 -16.63 -13.93
C THR A 30 11.48 -17.86 -14.44
N LEU A 31 10.95 -18.68 -13.52
CA LEU A 31 10.23 -19.91 -13.83
C LEU A 31 8.72 -19.78 -13.56
N THR A 32 8.36 -19.11 -12.46
CA THR A 32 6.97 -18.90 -12.06
C THR A 32 6.32 -17.82 -12.92
N LYS A 33 5.17 -18.17 -13.52
CA LYS A 33 4.38 -17.24 -14.34
C LYS A 33 3.80 -16.12 -13.49
N ASP A 34 3.79 -14.90 -14.02
CA ASP A 34 3.31 -13.71 -13.29
C ASP A 34 1.91 -13.86 -12.71
N TYR A 35 0.98 -14.49 -13.45
CA TYR A 35 -0.40 -14.66 -12.98
C TYR A 35 -0.52 -15.55 -11.73
N ILE A 36 0.46 -16.44 -11.48
CA ILE A 36 0.50 -17.27 -10.28
C ILE A 36 0.82 -16.41 -9.05
N ILE A 37 1.69 -15.40 -9.21
CA ILE A 37 2.01 -14.46 -8.13
C ILE A 37 0.87 -13.46 -7.97
N ALA A 38 0.39 -12.89 -9.09
CA ALA A 38 -0.63 -11.85 -9.10
C ALA A 38 -1.94 -12.27 -8.41
N ARG A 39 -2.35 -13.53 -8.57
CA ARG A 39 -3.61 -14.02 -7.97
C ARG A 39 -3.56 -14.19 -6.44
N GLU A 40 -2.37 -14.24 -5.84
CA GLU A 40 -2.23 -14.34 -4.38
C GLU A 40 -2.22 -12.96 -3.70
N ILE A 41 -2.07 -11.89 -4.47
CA ILE A 41 -2.12 -10.50 -3.98
C ILE A 41 -3.59 -10.06 -3.93
N GLN A 42 -4.07 -9.68 -2.75
CA GLN A 42 -5.43 -9.16 -2.56
C GLN A 42 -5.45 -7.64 -2.37
N HIS A 43 -4.30 -7.04 -2.08
CA HIS A 43 -4.18 -5.59 -2.01
C HIS A 43 -4.21 -5.00 -3.41
N HIS A 44 -5.21 -4.18 -3.75
CA HIS A 44 -5.35 -3.67 -5.11
C HIS A 44 -4.69 -2.31 -5.30
N VAL A 45 -4.26 -2.05 -6.54
CA VAL A 45 -3.86 -0.70 -6.97
C VAL A 45 -5.05 0.25 -6.83
N GLY A 46 -4.80 1.44 -6.29
CA GLY A 46 -5.82 2.45 -6.03
C GLY A 46 -6.49 2.34 -4.66
N GLU A 47 -6.22 1.28 -3.90
CA GLU A 47 -6.69 1.16 -2.51
C GLU A 47 -5.71 1.80 -1.52
N PRO A 48 -6.19 2.21 -0.33
CA PRO A 48 -5.34 2.59 0.78
C PRO A 48 -4.34 1.49 1.15
N LEU A 49 -3.11 1.87 1.41
CA LEU A 49 -2.06 0.97 1.86
C LEU A 49 -2.36 0.48 3.29
N ASP A 50 -2.89 -0.72 3.39
CA ASP A 50 -3.03 -1.48 4.62
C ASP A 50 -1.86 -2.46 4.82
N SER A 51 -1.14 -2.28 5.93
CA SER A 51 -0.02 -3.16 6.31
C SER A 51 -0.45 -4.59 6.66
N ILE A 52 -1.66 -4.79 7.19
CA ILE A 52 -2.17 -6.11 7.56
C ILE A 52 -2.43 -6.92 6.28
N ILE A 53 -3.10 -6.32 5.30
CA ILE A 53 -3.33 -6.95 3.99
C ILE A 53 -1.99 -7.28 3.33
N ALA A 54 -1.04 -6.34 3.28
CA ALA A 54 0.29 -6.59 2.71
C ALA A 54 1.04 -7.75 3.39
N ILE A 55 0.89 -7.93 4.72
CA ILE A 55 1.45 -9.07 5.46
C ILE A 55 0.77 -10.38 5.06
N GLU A 56 -0.55 -10.37 4.90
CA GLU A 56 -1.32 -11.55 4.48
C GLU A 56 -1.00 -11.95 3.04
N ASP A 57 -0.91 -10.99 2.12
CA ASP A 57 -0.47 -11.17 0.74
C ASP A 57 0.90 -11.87 0.67
N ARG A 58 1.86 -11.40 1.48
CA ARG A 58 3.18 -12.04 1.60
C ARG A 58 3.06 -13.46 2.12
N ASN A 59 2.23 -13.71 3.14
CA ASN A 59 2.08 -15.05 3.70
C ASN A 59 1.45 -16.02 2.68
N ARG A 60 0.48 -15.57 1.86
CA ARG A 60 -0.08 -16.40 0.78
C ARG A 60 0.97 -16.77 -0.26
N LEU A 61 1.83 -15.83 -0.66
CA LEU A 61 2.97 -16.13 -1.52
C LEU A 61 3.94 -17.15 -0.92
N ILE A 62 4.31 -16.99 0.36
CA ILE A 62 5.19 -17.95 1.07
C ILE A 62 4.56 -19.35 1.11
N ASN A 63 3.24 -19.43 1.31
CA ASN A 63 2.51 -20.69 1.39
C ASN A 63 2.42 -21.45 0.06
N LEU A 64 2.75 -20.84 -1.08
CA LEU A 64 2.84 -21.55 -2.36
C LEU A 64 4.00 -22.55 -2.38
N GLY A 65 5.08 -22.30 -1.61
CA GLY A 65 6.23 -23.20 -1.53
C GLY A 65 6.98 -23.43 -2.84
N ILE A 66 6.89 -22.48 -3.79
CA ILE A 66 7.48 -22.53 -5.14
C ILE A 66 8.79 -21.75 -5.25
#